data_AF-A0A512B288-F1
#
_entry.id   AF-A0A512B288-F1
#
_cell.length_a   1.000
_cell.length_b   1.000
_cell.length_c   1.000
_cell.angle_alpha   90.00
_cell.angle_beta   90.00
_cell.angle_gamma   90.00
#
_symmetry.space_group_name_H-M   'P 1'
#
loop_
_entity.id
_entity.type
_entity.pdbx_description
1 polymer ?
#
loop_
_entity_poly.entity_id
_entity_poly.type
_entity_poly.pdbx_seq_one_letter_code
_entity_poly.pdbx_strand_id
1 'polypeptide(L)'
;MKLPENYLDLTCILLSHLLNEPAPHNNLVLREQLTEKIKAEDFGELIAYALKQNLIYISNTPDHKAYLLTNSGKNFIHKNTAAH
;
A
#
# COMPACT_ATOMS: atom_id res chain seq x y z
N MET A 1 14.75 -6.71 -10.39
CA MET A 1 13.50 -6.44 -11.15
C MET A 1 13.31 -4.92 -11.21
N LYS A 2 12.73 -4.41 -12.30
CA LYS A 2 12.47 -2.97 -12.50
C LYS A 2 11.04 -2.68 -12.05
N LEU A 3 10.87 -1.68 -11.20
CA LEU A 3 9.56 -1.22 -10.74
C LEU A 3 8.73 -0.70 -11.94
N PRO A 4 7.39 -0.81 -11.90
CA PRO A 4 6.47 -0.21 -12.88
C PRO A 4 6.77 1.26 -13.20
N GLU A 5 6.44 1.76 -14.39
CA GLU A 5 6.66 3.18 -14.74
C GLU A 5 5.86 4.14 -13.85
N ASN A 6 4.67 3.75 -13.39
CA ASN A 6 3.80 4.58 -12.54
C ASN A 6 3.89 4.20 -11.05
N TYR A 7 5.07 3.78 -10.61
CA TYR A 7 5.26 3.17 -9.31
C TYR A 7 4.91 4.06 -8.11
N LEU A 8 5.17 5.37 -8.23
CA LEU A 8 4.80 6.35 -7.20
C LEU A 8 3.28 6.46 -7.04
N ASP A 9 2.55 6.56 -8.15
CA ASP A 9 1.10 6.68 -8.15
C ASP A 9 0.44 5.42 -7.59
N LEU A 10 0.91 4.24 -8.00
CA LEU A 10 0.40 2.96 -7.49
C LEU A 10 0.69 2.82 -5.99
N THR A 11 1.85 3.27 -5.52
CA THR A 11 2.17 3.32 -4.09
C THR A 11 1.23 4.29 -3.36
N CYS A 12 0.98 5.49 -3.90
CA CYS A 12 0.04 6.45 -3.34
C CYS A 12 -1.39 5.90 -3.27
N ILE A 13 -1.85 5.18 -4.31
CA ILE A 13 -3.16 4.53 -4.33
C ILE A 13 -3.25 3.49 -3.21
N LEU A 14 -2.25 2.60 -3.09
CA LEU A 14 -2.19 1.59 -2.04
C LEU A 14 -2.22 2.24 -0.64
N LEU A 15 -1.37 3.24 -0.40
CA LEU A 15 -1.28 3.90 0.90
C LEU A 15 -2.55 4.70 1.22
N SER A 16 -3.17 5.34 0.23
CA SER A 16 -4.42 6.08 0.42
C SER A 16 -5.58 5.15 0.76
N HIS A 17 -5.62 3.96 0.16
CA HIS A 17 -6.60 2.95 0.50
C HIS A 17 -6.45 2.51 1.97
N LEU A 18 -5.23 2.21 2.41
CA LEU A 18 -4.94 1.86 3.81
C LEU A 18 -5.27 2.99 4.81
N LEU A 19 -5.29 4.25 4.36
CA LEU A 19 -5.62 5.41 5.19
C LEU A 19 -7.14 5.60 5.35
N ASN A 20 -7.90 5.38 4.27
CA ASN A 20 -9.31 5.76 4.20
C ASN A 20 -10.26 4.59 4.49
N GLU A 21 -9.86 3.37 4.17
CA GLU A 21 -10.71 2.19 4.31
C GLU A 21 -10.53 1.52 5.69
N PRO A 22 -11.60 0.98 6.28
CA PRO A 22 -11.52 0.28 7.56
C PRO A 22 -10.74 -1.04 7.42
N ALA A 23 -9.96 -1.37 8.45
CA ALA A 23 -9.25 -2.65 8.55
C ALA A 23 -10.24 -3.85 8.63
N PRO A 24 -9.85 -5.08 8.24
CA PRO A 24 -8.48 -5.55 8.01
C PRO A 24 -7.99 -5.48 6.55
N HIS A 25 -6.79 -4.93 6.39
CA HIS A 25 -6.10 -4.81 5.11
C HIS A 25 -5.12 -5.97 4.90
N ASN A 26 -5.61 -7.13 4.45
CA ASN A 26 -4.76 -8.28 4.17
C ASN A 26 -4.47 -8.41 2.66
N ASN A 27 -3.53 -9.28 2.27
CA ASN A 27 -3.16 -9.45 0.85
C ASN A 27 -4.35 -9.81 -0.05
N LEU A 28 -5.31 -10.61 0.44
CA LEU A 28 -6.46 -11.03 -0.35
C LEU A 28 -7.39 -9.83 -0.60
N VAL A 29 -7.79 -9.16 0.48
CA VAL A 29 -8.71 -8.02 0.47
C VAL A 29 -8.14 -6.88 -0.38
N LEU A 30 -6.87 -6.52 -0.14
CA LEU A 30 -6.21 -5.44 -0.89
C LEU A 30 -6.10 -5.78 -2.38
N ARG A 31 -5.81 -7.04 -2.73
CA ARG A 31 -5.74 -7.47 -4.13
C ARG A 31 -7.11 -7.37 -4.80
N GLU A 32 -8.18 -7.81 -4.14
CA GLU A 32 -9.54 -7.74 -4.67
C GLU A 32 -10.00 -6.29 -4.86
N GLN A 33 -9.77 -5.43 -3.87
CA GLN A 33 -10.25 -4.05 -3.90
C GLN A 33 -9.44 -3.13 -4.81
N LEU A 34 -8.18 -3.44 -5.08
CA LEU A 34 -7.29 -2.62 -5.89
C LEU A 34 -6.98 -3.23 -7.26
N THR A 35 -7.57 -4.38 -7.62
CA THR A 35 -7.27 -5.07 -8.89
C THR A 35 -7.60 -4.24 -10.13
N GLU A 36 -8.51 -3.27 -10.04
CA GLU A 36 -8.85 -2.37 -11.15
C GLU A 36 -7.79 -1.29 -11.36
N LYS A 37 -6.97 -1.00 -10.34
CA LYS A 37 -5.97 0.08 -10.34
C LYS A 37 -4.54 -0.45 -10.36
N ILE A 38 -4.32 -1.61 -9.75
CA ILE A 38 -3.03 -2.26 -9.58
C ILE A 38 -3.13 -3.66 -10.18
N LYS A 39 -2.27 -3.97 -11.15
CA LYS A 39 -2.24 -5.32 -11.72
C LYS A 39 -1.82 -6.32 -10.66
N ALA A 40 -2.36 -7.53 -10.75
CA ALA A 40 -2.08 -8.60 -9.79
C ALA A 40 -0.58 -8.95 -9.71
N GLU A 41 0.16 -8.81 -10.81
CA GLU A 41 1.61 -9.05 -10.89
C GLU A 41 2.43 -8.01 -10.11
N ASP A 42 1.98 -6.76 -10.11
CA ASP A 42 2.67 -5.63 -9.45
C ASP A 42 2.41 -5.57 -7.95
N PHE A 43 1.36 -6.26 -7.48
CA PHE A 43 0.88 -6.17 -6.10
C PHE A 43 1.94 -6.59 -5.07
N GLY A 44 2.61 -7.71 -5.35
CA GLY A 44 3.65 -8.24 -4.46
C GLY A 44 4.84 -7.29 -4.36
N GLU A 45 5.25 -6.69 -5.48
CA GLU A 45 6.37 -5.74 -5.52
C GLU A 45 6.03 -4.42 -4.80
N LEU A 46 4.80 -3.91 -4.98
CA LEU A 46 4.31 -2.70 -4.33
C LEU A 46 4.29 -2.84 -2.80
N ILE A 47 3.76 -3.95 -2.30
CA ILE A 47 3.75 -4.26 -0.87
C ILE A 47 5.19 -4.39 -0.34
N ALA A 48 6.05 -5.13 -1.04
CA ALA A 48 7.44 -5.36 -0.62
C ALA A 48 8.22 -4.05 -0.52
N TYR A 49 8.04 -3.15 -1.47
CA TYR A 49 8.65 -1.82 -1.39
C TYR A 49 8.03 -0.95 -0.30
N ALA A 50 6.71 -0.92 -0.14
CA ALA A 50 6.07 -0.11 0.90
C ALA A 50 6.55 -0.54 2.30
N LEU A 51 6.80 -1.84 2.50
CA LEU A 51 7.46 -2.38 3.68
C LEU A 51 8.94 -1.94 3.75
N LYS A 52 9.70 -2.10 2.66
CA LYS A 52 11.13 -1.72 2.60
C LYS A 52 11.37 -0.24 2.89
N GLN A 53 10.46 0.63 2.45
CA GLN A 53 10.50 2.07 2.69
C GLN A 53 9.88 2.49 4.02
N ASN A 54 9.46 1.53 4.86
CA ASN A 54 8.80 1.78 6.14
C ASN A 54 7.55 2.68 6.02
N LEU A 55 6.80 2.55 4.91
CA LEU A 55 5.53 3.25 4.67
C LEU A 55 4.36 2.49 5.28
N ILE A 56 4.48 1.16 5.34
CA ILE A 56 3.53 0.26 5.98
C ILE A 56 4.27 -0.73 6.87
N TYR A 57 3.57 -1.35 7.79
CA TYR A 57 4.05 -2.49 8.58
C TYR A 57 2.98 -3.56 8.68
N ILE A 58 3.39 -4.79 9.02
CA ILE A 58 2.48 -5.91 9.21
C ILE A 58 2.13 -5.99 10.68
N SER A 59 0.86 -5.78 11.01
CA SER A 59 0.30 -6.13 12.31
C SER A 59 -0.10 -7.60 12.30
N ASN A 60 0.57 -8.40 13.13
CA ASN A 60 0.24 -9.81 13.33
C ASN A 60 -0.51 -9.92 14.66
N THR A 61 -1.83 -9.83 14.62
CA THR A 61 -2.66 -10.24 15.76
C THR A 61 -3.03 -11.72 15.59
N PRO A 62 -3.36 -12.44 16.68
CA PRO A 62 -3.70 -13.87 16.62
C PRO A 62 -4.81 -14.20 15.61
N ASP A 63 -5.76 -13.28 15.44
CA ASP A 63 -6.93 -13.45 14.59
C ASP A 63 -6.76 -12.90 13.16
N HIS A 64 -5.75 -12.04 12.90
CA HIS A 64 -5.59 -11.41 11.58
C HIS A 64 -4.18 -10.89 11.33
N LYS A 65 -3.74 -11.03 10.07
CA LYS A 65 -2.59 -10.30 9.52
C LYS A 65 -3.08 -9.14 8.69
N ALA A 66 -2.76 -7.92 9.09
CA ALA A 66 -3.17 -6.72 8.37
C ALA A 66 -1.99 -5.77 8.16
N TYR A 67 -1.96 -5.13 7.00
CA TYR A 67 -1.05 -4.02 6.73
C TYR A 67 -1.61 -2.75 7.35
N LEU A 68 -0.77 -2.05 8.09
CA LEU A 68 -1.11 -0.77 8.71
C LEU A 68 -0.15 0.31 8.23
N LEU A 69 -0.66 1.53 8.13
CA LEU A 69 0.11 2.67 7.69
C LEU A 69 1.05 3.16 8.80
N THR A 70 2.28 3.52 8.44
CA THR A 70 3.19 4.26 9.35
C THR A 70 2.96 5.77 9.21
N ASN A 71 3.54 6.55 10.13
CA ASN A 71 3.60 8.01 9.97
C ASN A 71 4.36 8.42 8.70
N SER A 72 5.40 7.67 8.33
CA SER A 72 6.13 7.88 7.06
C SER A 72 5.24 7.63 5.85
N GLY A 73 4.36 6.63 5.90
CA GLY A 73 3.33 6.39 4.88
C GLY A 73 2.38 7.57 4.70
N LYS A 74 1.88 8.15 5.81
CA LYS A 74 1.01 9.34 5.77
C LYS A 74 1.72 10.53 5.12
N ASN A 75 2.97 10.76 5.53
CA ASN A 75 3.79 11.84 4.98
C ASN A 75 4.11 11.61 3.50
N PHE A 76 4.30 10.36 3.09
CA PHE A 76 4.55 10.01 1.70
C PHE A 76 3.35 10.35 0.81
N ILE A 77 2.13 10.00 1.24
CA ILE A 77 0.91 10.41 0.53
C ILE A 77 0.91 11.94 0.40
N HIS A 78 0.96 12.65 1.53
CA HIS A 78 0.85 14.11 1.55
C HIS A 78 1.87 14.79 0.61
N LYS A 79 3.13 14.35 0.60
CA LYS A 79 4.17 14.90 -0.28
C LYS A 79 3.92 14.66 -1.77
N ASN A 80 3.34 13.52 -2.13
CA ASN A 80 3.20 13.11 -3.53
C ASN A 80 1.79 13.39 -4.10
N THR A 81 0.78 13.62 -3.26
CA THR A 81 -0.55 14.10 -3.71
C THR A 81 -0.69 15.63 -3.64
N ALA A 82 0.06 16.34 -2.78
CA ALA A 82 0.03 17.81 -2.73
C ALA A 82 0.91 18.50 -3.79
N ALA A 83 1.66 17.72 -4.57
CA ALA A 83 2.48 18.21 -5.68
C ALA A 83 1.70 18.29 -7.01
N HIS A 84 0.39 18.03 -6.99
CA HIS A 84 -0.52 18.11 -8.13
C HIS A 84 -1.63 19.13 -7.92
#